data_AF-N0BHK7-F1
#
_entry.id   AF-N0BHK7-F1
#
_cell.length_a   1.000
_cell.length_b   1.000
_cell.length_c   1.000
_cell.angle_alpha   90.00
_cell.angle_beta   90.00
_cell.angle_gamma   90.00
#
_symmetry.space_group_name_H-M   'P 1'
#
loop_
_entity.id
_entity.type
_entity.pdbx_description
1 polymer ?
#
loop_
_entity_poly.entity_id
_entity_poly.type
_entity_poly.pdbx_seq_one_letter_code
_entity_poly.pdbx_strand_id
1 'polypeptide(L)'
;MLETSDPHLIQPLSQAGAKPMTLPSNIALTWQAKTAYACTALFSLASISTNAVYGWSKGDTLPSQIIWAVLAIAVGTTLLLATAALFKALAAKSYGHATFIALGLALCATYSVVAAVGSATGQRMSAALSEDSAASHRTDSQKAISEATAHLSQLPEKRPSSAIDAEIQGILIDPKLEGCKEINGPRTREKCPHVAELRKDLAEAQATEIEQRDWQGKLDTARTELAALPPPRVVNSDARTLVSFLAALGYSVTVAQVNTALALLSVLLIELGGSVSLAVGMALSLPEGDFGKPVSQESAKEAQVPSSSATPLLSQARNADGSLKGLQEVERQAPVTPLLSVRERLLSEVNTAKGGLRSTYEGLGKRYGVTATRIGQIVRDLKRDGVVRVRSSRNGTTIVPALGIVTAV
;
A
#
# COMPACT_ATOMS: atom_id res chain seq x y z
N MET A 1 49.42 25.24 -81.14
CA MET A 1 48.88 23.87 -81.24
C MET A 1 47.93 23.73 -80.06
N LEU A 2 46.70 24.20 -80.25
CA LEU A 2 45.52 23.41 -80.69
C LEU A 2 45.03 22.58 -79.49
N GLU A 3 43.95 23.04 -78.84
CA GLU A 3 42.58 22.50 -79.01
C GLU A 3 42.46 21.15 -78.25
N THR A 4 41.54 20.90 -77.33
CA THR A 4 40.11 21.22 -77.30
C THR A 4 39.57 21.07 -75.86
N SER A 5 38.72 22.01 -75.45
CA SER A 5 37.74 21.84 -74.38
C SER A 5 36.62 20.91 -74.86
N ASP A 6 36.33 19.83 -74.13
CA ASP A 6 35.12 19.02 -74.33
C ASP A 6 34.10 19.30 -73.22
N PRO A 7 32.99 19.99 -73.52
CA PRO A 7 31.86 20.12 -72.61
C PRO A 7 30.97 18.88 -72.76
N HIS A 8 31.22 17.85 -71.96
CA HIS A 8 30.30 16.72 -71.91
C HIS A 8 28.96 17.13 -71.27
N LEU A 9 27.96 17.20 -72.16
CA LEU A 9 26.52 17.10 -71.95
C LEU A 9 26.09 16.61 -70.56
N ILE A 10 25.58 17.52 -69.75
CA ILE A 10 24.62 17.18 -68.70
C ILE A 10 23.27 17.00 -69.40
N GLN A 11 22.93 15.76 -69.76
CA GLN A 11 21.57 15.43 -70.18
C GLN A 11 20.65 15.58 -68.96
N PRO A 12 19.53 16.32 -69.06
CA PRO A 12 18.50 16.27 -68.04
C PRO A 12 17.90 14.86 -68.07
N LEU A 13 18.09 14.10 -66.99
CA LEU A 13 17.37 12.86 -66.74
C LEU A 13 15.87 13.18 -66.76
N SER A 14 15.29 12.96 -67.93
CA SER A 14 13.87 12.97 -68.20
C SER A 14 13.16 12.23 -67.09
N GLN A 15 12.19 12.91 -66.48
CA GLN A 15 11.24 12.37 -65.53
C GLN A 15 10.54 11.17 -66.18
N ALA A 16 11.09 9.97 -65.97
CA ALA A 16 10.41 8.73 -66.23
C ALA A 16 9.20 8.71 -65.28
N GLY A 17 8.03 9.07 -65.81
CA GLY A 17 6.77 9.07 -65.09
C GLY A 17 6.55 7.71 -64.46
N ALA A 18 6.80 7.62 -63.14
CA ALA A 18 6.47 6.47 -62.35
C ALA A 18 4.95 6.28 -62.44
N LYS A 19 4.51 5.30 -63.23
CA LYS A 19 3.12 4.87 -63.25
C LYS A 19 2.71 4.62 -61.80
N PRO A 20 1.67 5.30 -61.29
CA PRO A 20 1.20 5.06 -59.93
C PRO A 20 0.88 3.57 -59.81
N MET A 21 1.65 2.87 -58.98
CA MET A 21 1.46 1.47 -58.70
C MET A 21 0.13 1.36 -57.96
N THR A 22 -0.94 1.10 -58.70
CA THR A 22 -2.27 0.86 -58.15
C THR A 22 -2.18 -0.41 -57.32
N LEU A 23 -2.06 -0.26 -56.00
CA LEU A 23 -2.15 -1.39 -55.08
C LEU A 23 -3.52 -2.07 -55.31
N PRO A 24 -3.54 -3.40 -55.55
CA PRO A 24 -4.79 -4.11 -55.77
C PRO A 24 -5.69 -3.93 -54.54
N SER A 25 -6.87 -3.36 -54.75
CA SER A 25 -7.87 -3.01 -53.72
C SER A 25 -8.51 -4.21 -53.02
N ASN A 26 -8.06 -5.43 -53.34
CA ASN A 26 -8.53 -6.68 -52.77
C ASN A 26 -7.37 -7.49 -52.20
N ILE A 27 -6.60 -6.91 -51.27
CA ILE A 27 -5.77 -7.73 -50.38
C ILE A 27 -6.75 -8.40 -49.42
N ALA A 28 -7.34 -9.52 -49.85
CA ALA A 28 -7.99 -10.45 -48.95
C ALA A 28 -6.98 -10.74 -47.85
N LEU A 29 -7.26 -10.23 -46.64
CA LEU A 29 -6.41 -10.39 -45.47
C LEU A 29 -6.06 -11.88 -45.38
N THR A 30 -4.81 -12.21 -45.68
CA THR A 30 -4.39 -13.60 -45.85
C THR A 30 -4.72 -14.34 -44.55
N TRP A 31 -5.08 -15.62 -44.64
CA TRP A 31 -5.42 -16.41 -43.46
C TRP A 31 -4.34 -16.31 -42.35
N GLN A 32 -3.08 -16.15 -42.76
CA GLN A 32 -1.93 -15.86 -41.89
C GLN A 32 -2.07 -14.56 -41.07
N ALA A 33 -2.50 -13.47 -41.69
CA ALA A 33 -2.72 -12.20 -40.98
C ALA A 33 -3.90 -12.32 -39.99
N LYS A 34 -4.99 -12.99 -40.38
CA LYS A 34 -6.11 -13.28 -39.48
C LYS A 34 -5.68 -14.09 -38.25
N THR A 35 -4.87 -15.13 -38.47
CA THR A 35 -4.34 -15.95 -37.36
C THR A 35 -3.41 -15.15 -36.45
N ALA A 36 -2.57 -14.27 -37.01
CA ALA A 36 -1.68 -13.42 -36.21
C ALA A 36 -2.48 -12.45 -35.32
N TYR A 37 -3.52 -11.80 -35.86
CA TYR A 37 -4.39 -10.93 -35.05
C TYR A 37 -5.13 -11.70 -33.95
N ALA A 38 -5.60 -12.92 -34.24
CA ALA A 38 -6.24 -13.76 -33.24
C ALA A 38 -5.27 -14.13 -32.10
N CYS A 39 -4.04 -14.53 -32.43
CA CYS A 39 -3.00 -14.81 -31.43
C CYS A 39 -2.68 -13.57 -30.58
N THR A 40 -2.51 -12.41 -31.23
CA THR A 40 -2.27 -11.13 -30.53
C THR A 40 -3.42 -10.80 -29.57
N ALA A 41 -4.67 -10.95 -30.00
CA ALA A 41 -5.83 -10.71 -29.15
C ALA A 41 -5.86 -11.65 -27.94
N LEU A 42 -5.58 -12.94 -28.12
CA LEU A 42 -5.53 -13.92 -27.04
C LEU A 42 -4.42 -13.63 -26.03
N PHE A 43 -3.20 -13.38 -26.49
CA PHE A 43 -2.08 -13.03 -25.60
C PHE A 43 -2.33 -11.72 -24.85
N SER A 44 -2.94 -10.73 -25.53
CA SER A 44 -3.29 -9.46 -24.90
C SER A 44 -4.35 -9.63 -23.83
N LEU A 45 -5.40 -10.40 -24.11
CA LEU A 45 -6.44 -10.69 -23.15
C LEU A 45 -5.87 -11.43 -21.94
N ALA A 46 -5.03 -12.46 -22.16
CA ALA A 46 -4.35 -13.16 -21.09
C ALA A 46 -3.49 -12.20 -20.24
N SER A 47 -2.69 -11.34 -20.87
CA SER A 47 -1.86 -10.35 -20.16
C SER A 47 -2.69 -9.35 -19.36
N ILE A 48 -3.78 -8.81 -19.93
CA ILE A 48 -4.68 -7.87 -19.25
C ILE A 48 -5.35 -8.56 -18.06
N SER A 49 -5.84 -9.80 -18.24
CA SER A 49 -6.44 -10.58 -17.16
C SER A 49 -5.45 -10.89 -16.04
N THR A 50 -4.22 -11.27 -16.36
CA THR A 50 -3.15 -11.49 -15.37
C THR A 50 -2.86 -10.22 -14.58
N ASN A 51 -2.75 -9.07 -15.27
CA ASN A 51 -2.58 -7.77 -14.62
C ASN A 51 -3.78 -7.45 -13.71
N ALA A 52 -5.01 -7.66 -14.19
CA ALA A 52 -6.23 -7.38 -13.43
C ALA A 52 -6.33 -8.21 -12.13
N VAL A 53 -6.04 -9.51 -12.21
CA VAL A 53 -6.01 -10.41 -11.03
C VAL A 53 -4.92 -9.98 -10.05
N TYR A 54 -3.74 -9.63 -10.56
CA TYR A 54 -2.66 -9.10 -9.74
C TYR A 54 -3.06 -7.79 -9.04
N GLY A 55 -3.61 -6.82 -9.79
CA GLY A 55 -4.12 -5.57 -9.24
C GLY A 55 -5.18 -5.80 -8.18
N TRP A 56 -6.16 -6.66 -8.45
CA TRP A 56 -7.19 -7.05 -7.47
C TRP A 56 -6.57 -7.54 -6.15
N SER A 57 -5.54 -8.39 -6.22
CA SER A 57 -4.88 -8.94 -5.03
C SER A 57 -4.13 -7.90 -4.17
N LYS A 58 -3.87 -6.69 -4.69
CA LYS A 58 -3.18 -5.62 -3.95
C LYS A 58 -4.09 -4.83 -3.01
N GLY A 59 -5.40 -4.85 -3.22
CA GLY A 59 -6.34 -4.14 -2.35
C GLY A 59 -6.65 -4.92 -1.07
N ASP A 60 -6.59 -4.23 0.06
CA ASP A 60 -6.98 -4.75 1.38
C ASP A 60 -8.50 -4.67 1.64
N THR A 61 -9.17 -3.79 0.90
CA THR A 61 -10.60 -3.53 0.99
C THR A 61 -11.23 -3.60 -0.41
N LEU A 62 -12.51 -3.96 -0.51
CA LEU A 62 -13.20 -4.09 -1.80
C LEU A 62 -13.06 -2.84 -2.70
N PRO A 63 -13.22 -1.58 -2.20
CA PRO A 63 -13.00 -0.40 -3.04
C PRO A 63 -11.55 -0.29 -3.55
N SER A 64 -10.57 -0.57 -2.68
CA SER A 64 -9.15 -0.56 -3.05
C SER A 64 -8.85 -1.64 -4.11
N GLN A 65 -9.41 -2.84 -3.98
CA GLN A 65 -9.24 -3.95 -4.94
C GLN A 65 -9.76 -3.55 -6.33
N ILE A 66 -10.94 -2.92 -6.39
CA ILE A 66 -11.51 -2.44 -7.65
C ILE A 66 -10.60 -1.38 -8.30
N ILE A 67 -10.12 -0.41 -7.52
CA ILE A 67 -9.22 0.66 -8.04
C ILE A 67 -7.95 0.05 -8.64
N TRP A 68 -7.30 -0.87 -7.92
CA TRP A 68 -6.07 -1.50 -8.40
C TRP A 68 -6.30 -2.41 -9.61
N ALA A 69 -7.43 -3.13 -9.66
CA ALA A 69 -7.78 -3.95 -10.82
C ALA A 69 -8.02 -3.10 -12.07
N VAL A 70 -8.75 -1.99 -11.94
CA VAL A 70 -8.99 -1.04 -13.05
C VAL A 70 -7.68 -0.43 -13.54
N LEU A 71 -6.81 0.00 -12.62
CA LEU A 71 -5.48 0.52 -12.97
C LEU A 71 -4.66 -0.53 -13.74
N ALA A 72 -4.67 -1.78 -13.29
CA ALA A 72 -3.90 -2.85 -13.92
C ALA A 72 -4.45 -3.22 -15.32
N ILE A 73 -5.77 -3.15 -15.53
CA ILE A 73 -6.39 -3.25 -16.85
C ILE A 73 -5.91 -2.12 -17.76
N ALA A 74 -5.92 -0.88 -17.26
CA ALA A 74 -5.45 0.28 -18.02
C ALA A 74 -3.96 0.18 -18.41
N VAL A 75 -3.11 -0.35 -17.53
CA VAL A 75 -1.71 -0.64 -17.86
C VAL A 75 -1.60 -1.68 -18.97
N GLY A 76 -2.38 -2.77 -18.90
CA GLY A 76 -2.40 -3.80 -19.92
C GLY A 76 -2.86 -3.30 -21.29
N THR A 77 -3.91 -2.47 -21.34
CA THR A 77 -4.40 -1.86 -22.60
C THR A 77 -3.40 -0.84 -23.15
N THR A 78 -2.77 -0.04 -22.30
CA THR A 78 -1.75 0.92 -22.71
C THR A 78 -0.53 0.20 -23.29
N LEU A 79 -0.07 -0.88 -22.67
CA LEU A 79 1.04 -1.71 -23.18
C LEU A 79 0.74 -2.27 -24.58
N LEU A 80 -0.49 -2.75 -24.80
CA LEU A 80 -0.95 -3.24 -26.09
C LEU A 80 -0.91 -2.15 -27.17
N LEU A 81 -1.45 -0.97 -26.87
CA LEU A 81 -1.59 0.13 -27.83
C LEU A 81 -0.27 0.88 -28.07
N ALA A 82 0.61 0.96 -27.07
CA ALA A 82 1.85 1.72 -27.12
C ALA A 82 2.81 1.23 -28.21
N THR A 83 2.82 -0.07 -28.53
CA THR A 83 3.68 -0.61 -29.59
C THR A 83 3.30 -0.06 -30.96
N ALA A 84 2.01 -0.07 -31.30
CA ALA A 84 1.52 0.49 -32.56
C ALA A 84 1.72 2.02 -32.61
N ALA A 85 1.45 2.70 -31.50
CA ALA A 85 1.66 4.15 -31.37
C ALA A 85 3.15 4.53 -31.55
N LEU A 86 4.07 3.72 -31.03
CA LEU A 86 5.51 3.93 -31.17
C LEU A 86 5.95 3.87 -32.63
N PHE A 87 5.53 2.83 -33.36
CA PHE A 87 5.85 2.71 -34.79
C PHE A 87 5.25 3.85 -35.61
N LYS A 88 4.02 4.27 -35.29
CA LYS A 88 3.37 5.40 -35.95
C LYS A 88 4.10 6.72 -35.68
N ALA A 89 4.56 6.95 -34.45
CA ALA A 89 5.36 8.13 -34.09
C ALA A 89 6.74 8.11 -34.80
N LEU A 90 7.38 6.95 -34.89
CA LEU A 90 8.65 6.80 -35.62
C LEU A 90 8.48 7.03 -37.12
N ALA A 91 7.42 6.50 -37.74
CA ALA A 91 7.06 6.78 -39.13
C ALA A 91 6.77 8.28 -39.33
N ALA A 92 6.17 8.92 -38.32
CA ALA A 92 5.94 10.35 -38.30
C ALA A 92 7.18 11.22 -38.06
N LYS A 93 8.35 10.62 -37.86
CA LYS A 93 9.61 11.29 -37.46
C LYS A 93 9.43 12.19 -36.22
N SER A 94 8.44 11.89 -35.37
CA SER A 94 8.13 12.65 -34.17
C SER A 94 8.87 12.06 -32.97
N TYR A 95 10.21 12.16 -32.99
CA TYR A 95 11.09 11.48 -32.03
C TYR A 95 10.79 11.80 -30.56
N GLY A 96 10.29 13.00 -30.24
CA GLY A 96 9.85 13.34 -28.88
C GLY A 96 8.70 12.46 -28.40
N HIS A 97 7.67 12.27 -29.24
CA HIS A 97 6.54 11.39 -28.92
C HIS A 97 6.98 9.93 -28.85
N ALA A 98 7.80 9.49 -29.81
CA ALA A 98 8.33 8.13 -29.82
C ALA A 98 9.13 7.83 -28.54
N THR A 99 9.98 8.76 -28.08
CA THR A 99 10.77 8.61 -26.85
C THR A 99 9.86 8.50 -25.63
N PHE A 100 8.85 9.36 -25.52
CA PHE A 100 7.91 9.34 -24.40
C PHE A 100 7.06 8.06 -24.37
N ILE A 101 6.56 7.61 -25.52
CA ILE A 101 5.83 6.35 -25.67
C ILE A 101 6.73 5.16 -25.32
N ALA A 102 8.00 5.18 -25.75
CA ALA A 102 8.96 4.11 -25.43
C ALA A 102 9.23 4.01 -23.92
N LEU A 103 9.36 5.14 -23.21
CA LEU A 103 9.49 5.15 -21.74
C LEU A 103 8.23 4.58 -21.07
N GLY A 104 7.05 4.98 -21.52
CA GLY A 104 5.78 4.43 -21.05
C GLY A 104 5.66 2.93 -21.29
N LEU A 105 6.08 2.46 -22.48
CA LEU A 105 6.12 1.05 -22.84
C LEU A 105 7.04 0.27 -21.88
N ALA A 106 8.25 0.76 -21.61
CA ALA A 106 9.18 0.14 -20.69
C ALA A 106 8.60 0.04 -19.27
N LEU A 107 7.92 1.09 -18.81
CA LEU A 107 7.26 1.13 -17.50
C LEU A 107 6.13 0.11 -17.39
N CYS A 108 5.19 0.12 -18.36
CA CYS A 108 4.06 -0.81 -18.39
C CYS A 108 4.51 -2.26 -18.56
N ALA A 109 5.57 -2.50 -19.33
CA ALA A 109 6.18 -3.82 -19.50
C ALA A 109 6.79 -4.31 -18.17
N THR A 110 7.54 -3.45 -17.47
CA THR A 110 8.14 -3.78 -16.17
C THR A 110 7.06 -4.17 -15.16
N TYR A 111 5.98 -3.40 -15.08
CA TYR A 111 4.83 -3.74 -14.23
C TYR A 111 4.19 -5.07 -14.61
N SER A 112 3.98 -5.31 -15.90
CA SER A 112 3.33 -6.54 -16.37
C SER A 112 4.18 -7.78 -16.08
N VAL A 113 5.52 -7.67 -16.15
CA VAL A 113 6.42 -8.73 -15.71
C VAL A 113 6.28 -8.98 -14.20
N VAL A 114 6.28 -7.92 -13.39
CA VAL A 114 6.06 -8.04 -11.93
C VAL A 114 4.70 -8.69 -11.64
N ALA A 115 3.64 -8.30 -12.35
CA ALA A 115 2.30 -8.85 -12.19
C ALA A 115 2.21 -10.32 -12.62
N ALA A 116 2.88 -10.69 -13.72
CA ALA A 116 2.97 -12.07 -14.17
C ALA A 116 3.74 -12.95 -13.18
N VAL A 117 4.87 -12.47 -12.68
CA VAL A 117 5.66 -13.15 -11.65
C VAL A 117 4.87 -13.27 -10.35
N GLY A 118 4.23 -12.19 -9.90
CA GLY A 118 3.43 -12.14 -8.69
C GLY A 118 2.19 -13.03 -8.76
N SER A 119 1.50 -13.09 -9.89
CA SER A 119 0.36 -13.99 -10.08
C SER A 119 0.78 -15.47 -10.17
N ALA A 120 1.84 -15.79 -10.93
CA ALA A 120 2.35 -17.15 -11.06
C ALA A 120 2.91 -17.68 -9.74
N THR A 121 3.56 -16.83 -8.95
CA THR A 121 4.08 -17.22 -7.64
C THR A 121 3.04 -17.12 -6.54
N GLY A 122 2.15 -16.13 -6.55
CA GLY A 122 1.07 -15.99 -5.57
C GLY A 122 0.09 -17.15 -5.59
N GLN A 123 -0.21 -17.74 -6.75
CA GLN A 123 -1.05 -18.94 -6.83
C GLN A 123 -0.36 -20.19 -6.29
N ARG A 124 0.96 -20.33 -6.52
CA ARG A 124 1.75 -21.47 -6.03
C ARG A 124 2.13 -21.32 -4.55
N MET A 125 2.40 -20.10 -4.10
CA MET A 125 2.73 -19.76 -2.73
C MET A 125 1.48 -19.74 -1.86
N SER A 126 0.28 -19.35 -2.32
CA SER A 126 -0.93 -19.49 -1.49
C SER A 126 -1.24 -20.96 -1.16
N ALA A 127 -0.87 -21.90 -2.04
CA ALA A 127 -0.97 -23.34 -1.79
C ALA A 127 0.17 -23.89 -0.91
N ALA A 128 1.34 -23.23 -0.87
CA ALA A 128 2.48 -23.63 -0.04
C ALA A 128 2.58 -22.86 1.30
N LEU A 129 1.98 -21.67 1.39
CA LEU A 129 1.95 -20.81 2.57
C LEU A 129 0.78 -21.12 3.49
N SER A 130 -0.22 -21.88 3.02
CA SER A 130 -1.13 -22.60 3.92
C SER A 130 -0.40 -23.62 4.82
N GLU A 131 0.89 -23.87 4.57
CA GLU A 131 1.78 -24.66 5.44
C GLU A 131 2.82 -23.80 6.20
N ASP A 132 2.87 -22.46 6.03
CA ASP A 132 3.91 -21.63 6.63
C ASP A 132 3.65 -21.49 8.14
N SER A 133 4.48 -22.14 8.94
CA SER A 133 4.31 -22.39 10.38
C SER A 133 3.89 -21.18 11.20
N ALA A 134 4.26 -19.95 10.81
CA ALA A 134 3.86 -18.75 11.52
C ALA A 134 2.36 -18.38 11.37
N ALA A 135 1.75 -18.70 10.23
CA ALA A 135 0.31 -18.54 10.05
C ALA A 135 -0.44 -19.62 10.84
N SER A 136 0.01 -20.88 10.71
CA SER A 136 -0.53 -22.01 11.48
C SER A 136 -0.41 -21.80 12.98
N HIS A 137 0.75 -21.36 13.48
CA HIS A 137 0.95 -21.03 14.90
C HIS A 137 0.02 -19.91 15.38
N ARG A 138 -0.25 -18.88 14.57
CA ARG A 138 -1.24 -17.86 14.95
C ARG A 138 -2.65 -18.43 14.98
N THR A 139 -3.04 -19.23 13.99
CA THR A 139 -4.35 -19.88 13.95
C THR A 139 -4.52 -20.84 15.13
N ASP A 140 -3.49 -21.61 15.46
CA ASP A 140 -3.47 -22.52 16.61
C ASP A 140 -3.56 -21.77 17.93
N SER A 141 -2.79 -20.68 18.11
CA SER A 141 -2.91 -19.84 19.32
C SER A 141 -4.28 -19.15 19.42
N GLN A 142 -4.85 -18.69 18.30
CA GLN A 142 -6.21 -18.12 18.28
C GLN A 142 -7.27 -19.18 18.62
N LYS A 143 -7.11 -20.39 18.09
CA LYS A 143 -7.97 -21.53 18.40
C LYS A 143 -7.88 -21.89 19.88
N ALA A 144 -6.68 -22.00 20.45
CA ALA A 144 -6.46 -22.25 21.86
C ALA A 144 -7.10 -21.17 22.75
N ILE A 145 -7.01 -19.89 22.38
CA ILE A 145 -7.69 -18.79 23.08
C ILE A 145 -9.21 -18.97 23.00
N SER A 146 -9.75 -19.29 21.83
CA SER A 146 -11.20 -19.49 21.64
C SER A 146 -11.74 -20.69 22.41
N GLU A 147 -11.00 -21.80 22.45
CA GLU A 147 -11.33 -23.01 23.20
C GLU A 147 -11.30 -22.74 24.71
N ALA A 148 -10.24 -22.09 25.21
CA ALA A 148 -10.14 -21.74 26.62
C ALA A 148 -11.24 -20.75 27.05
N THR A 149 -11.58 -19.79 26.18
CA THR A 149 -12.67 -18.83 26.44
C THR A 149 -14.03 -19.53 26.44
N ALA A 150 -14.25 -20.46 25.51
CA ALA A 150 -15.47 -21.26 25.45
C ALA A 150 -15.62 -22.14 26.70
N HIS A 151 -14.55 -22.80 27.13
CA HIS A 151 -14.58 -23.64 28.34
C HIS A 151 -14.86 -22.83 29.60
N LEU A 152 -14.21 -21.67 29.76
CA LEU A 152 -14.48 -20.76 30.87
C LEU A 152 -15.94 -20.26 30.89
N SER A 153 -16.57 -20.11 29.72
CA SER A 153 -17.98 -19.70 29.63
C SER A 153 -18.98 -20.82 29.93
N GLN A 154 -18.56 -22.08 29.86
CA GLN A 154 -19.39 -23.25 30.18
C GLN A 154 -19.36 -23.60 31.67
N LEU A 155 -18.35 -23.14 32.42
CA LEU A 155 -18.27 -23.37 33.85
C LEU A 155 -19.41 -22.64 34.57
N PRO A 156 -20.23 -23.34 35.39
CA PRO A 156 -21.30 -22.71 36.14
C PRO A 156 -20.72 -21.72 37.15
N GLU A 157 -21.33 -20.54 37.23
CA GLU A 157 -20.98 -19.54 38.24
C GLU A 157 -21.40 -20.07 39.63
N LYS A 158 -20.42 -20.64 40.36
CA LYS A 158 -20.62 -21.06 41.74
C LYS A 158 -20.31 -19.93 42.70
N ARG A 159 -20.97 -19.95 43.87
CA ARG A 159 -20.63 -19.06 44.99
C ARG A 159 -19.14 -19.23 45.33
N PRO A 160 -18.40 -18.15 45.63
CA PRO A 160 -16.98 -18.24 45.96
C PRO A 160 -16.80 -19.08 47.22
N SER A 161 -15.78 -19.95 47.22
CA SER A 161 -15.50 -20.91 48.31
C SER A 161 -15.36 -20.21 49.66
N SER A 162 -14.81 -18.99 49.67
CA SER A 162 -14.69 -18.14 50.86
C SER A 162 -16.02 -17.70 51.46
N ALA A 163 -17.06 -17.48 50.64
CA ALA A 163 -18.39 -17.14 51.15
C ALA A 163 -19.10 -18.35 51.75
N ILE A 164 -18.88 -19.54 51.19
CA ILE A 164 -19.42 -20.80 51.75
C ILE A 164 -18.71 -21.14 53.05
N ASP A 165 -17.38 -20.99 53.11
CA ASP A 165 -16.60 -21.19 54.33
C ASP A 165 -17.02 -20.20 55.43
N ALA A 166 -17.19 -18.92 55.09
CA ALA A 166 -17.69 -17.92 56.03
C ALA A 166 -19.08 -18.26 56.59
N GLU A 167 -19.97 -18.83 55.76
CA GLU A 167 -21.29 -19.30 56.20
C GLU A 167 -21.19 -20.51 57.14
N ILE A 168 -20.31 -21.47 56.83
CA ILE A 168 -19.99 -22.59 57.72
C ILE A 168 -19.47 -22.09 59.06
N GLN A 169 -18.46 -21.21 59.06
CA GLN A 169 -17.90 -20.64 60.28
C GLN A 169 -18.97 -19.86 61.07
N GLY A 170 -19.84 -19.11 60.37
CA GLY A 170 -20.96 -18.39 60.97
C GLY A 170 -21.91 -19.30 61.75
N ILE A 171 -22.24 -20.48 61.20
CA ILE A 171 -23.06 -21.47 61.90
C ILE A 171 -22.30 -22.08 63.09
N LEU A 172 -21.02 -22.40 62.90
CA LEU A 172 -20.18 -23.04 63.92
C LEU A 172 -19.79 -22.14 65.10
N ILE A 173 -20.07 -20.83 65.04
CA ILE A 173 -19.87 -19.90 66.17
C ILE A 173 -20.78 -20.24 67.35
N ASP A 174 -21.95 -20.90 67.17
CA ASP A 174 -22.78 -21.32 68.31
C ASP A 174 -22.04 -22.42 69.12
N PRO A 175 -21.62 -22.13 70.37
CA PRO A 175 -20.86 -23.09 71.18
C PRO A 175 -21.64 -24.37 71.47
N LYS A 176 -22.98 -24.35 71.33
CA LYS A 176 -23.85 -25.52 71.55
C LYS A 176 -23.78 -26.56 70.43
N LEU A 177 -23.11 -26.25 69.31
CA LEU A 177 -22.98 -27.18 68.18
C LEU A 177 -21.72 -28.05 68.25
N GLU A 178 -20.73 -27.72 69.10
CA GLU A 178 -19.47 -28.46 69.27
C GLU A 178 -18.77 -28.83 67.94
N GLY A 179 -18.84 -27.96 66.93
CA GLY A 179 -18.25 -28.20 65.60
C GLY A 179 -19.02 -29.22 64.74
N CYS A 180 -20.23 -29.60 65.15
CA CYS A 180 -21.04 -30.67 64.55
C CYS A 180 -20.31 -32.02 64.49
N LYS A 181 -19.59 -32.38 65.56
CA LYS A 181 -18.96 -33.70 65.69
C LYS A 181 -19.97 -34.82 66.01
N GLU A 182 -20.98 -34.52 66.82
CA GLU A 182 -22.04 -35.45 67.21
C GLU A 182 -23.43 -34.78 67.23
N ILE A 183 -24.48 -35.54 66.93
CA ILE A 183 -25.87 -35.05 66.87
C ILE A 183 -26.58 -35.33 68.19
N ASN A 184 -26.25 -34.56 69.23
CA ASN A 184 -26.70 -34.80 70.62
C ASN A 184 -27.89 -33.95 71.10
N GLY A 185 -28.61 -33.26 70.21
CA GLY A 185 -29.74 -32.42 70.61
C GLY A 185 -30.59 -31.87 69.46
N PRO A 186 -31.70 -31.18 69.76
CA PRO A 186 -32.60 -30.63 68.74
C PRO A 186 -31.91 -29.59 67.85
N ARG A 187 -31.04 -28.73 68.41
CA ARG A 187 -30.29 -27.73 67.62
C ARG A 187 -29.26 -28.36 66.68
N THR A 188 -28.52 -29.38 67.13
CA THR A 188 -27.56 -30.08 66.28
C THR A 188 -28.26 -30.89 65.18
N ARG A 189 -29.43 -31.48 65.47
CA ARG A 189 -30.29 -32.13 64.44
C ARG A 189 -30.76 -31.16 63.36
N GLU A 190 -31.02 -29.89 63.72
CA GLU A 190 -31.48 -28.89 62.77
C GLU A 190 -30.32 -28.30 61.94
N LYS A 191 -29.21 -27.91 62.57
CA LYS A 191 -28.13 -27.16 61.90
C LYS A 191 -27.03 -28.03 61.29
N CYS A 192 -26.70 -29.17 61.88
CA CYS A 192 -25.57 -29.97 61.40
C CYS A 192 -25.77 -30.62 60.02
N PRO A 193 -26.98 -31.06 59.60
CA PRO A 193 -27.22 -31.48 58.22
C PRO A 193 -26.92 -30.36 57.21
N HIS A 194 -27.30 -29.12 57.53
CA HIS A 194 -27.03 -27.97 56.69
C HIS A 194 -25.53 -27.66 56.59
N VAL A 195 -24.78 -27.79 57.70
CA VAL A 195 -23.30 -27.68 57.66
C VAL A 195 -22.68 -28.77 56.79
N ALA A 196 -23.23 -29.99 56.78
CA ALA A 196 -22.77 -31.07 55.91
C ALA A 196 -23.03 -30.77 54.43
N GLU A 197 -24.19 -30.21 54.09
CA GLU A 197 -24.51 -29.73 52.74
C GLU A 197 -23.55 -28.60 52.32
N LEU A 198 -23.34 -27.59 53.15
CA LEU A 198 -22.41 -26.50 52.86
C LEU A 198 -20.97 -26.99 52.69
N ARG A 199 -20.54 -28.01 53.44
CA ARG A 199 -19.21 -28.62 53.26
C ARG A 199 -19.09 -29.34 51.91
N LYS A 200 -20.16 -29.98 51.45
CA LYS A 200 -20.21 -30.57 50.11
C LYS A 200 -20.12 -29.48 49.04
N ASP A 201 -20.91 -28.41 49.19
CA ASP A 201 -20.90 -27.27 48.27
C ASP A 201 -19.54 -26.58 48.24
N LEU A 202 -18.86 -26.46 49.39
CA LEU A 202 -17.50 -25.93 49.51
C LEU A 202 -16.50 -26.80 48.74
N ALA A 203 -16.57 -28.12 48.88
CA ALA A 203 -15.68 -29.03 48.15
C ALA A 203 -15.89 -28.92 46.63
N GLU A 204 -17.14 -28.85 46.18
CA GLU A 204 -17.45 -28.65 44.76
C GLU A 204 -17.02 -27.27 44.25
N ALA A 205 -17.20 -26.21 45.04
CA ALA A 205 -16.76 -24.85 44.70
C ALA A 205 -15.24 -24.76 44.59
N GLN A 206 -14.50 -25.38 45.52
CA GLN A 206 -13.04 -25.45 45.46
C GLN A 206 -12.56 -26.21 44.21
N ALA A 207 -13.23 -27.30 43.82
CA ALA A 207 -12.91 -28.02 42.59
C ALA A 207 -13.10 -27.15 41.35
N THR A 208 -14.22 -26.42 41.25
CA THR A 208 -14.48 -25.47 40.14
C THR A 208 -13.47 -24.32 40.12
N GLU A 209 -13.08 -23.77 41.28
CA GLU A 209 -12.07 -22.70 41.36
C GLU A 209 -10.68 -23.16 40.88
N ILE A 210 -10.28 -24.40 41.18
CA ILE A 210 -9.03 -24.99 40.68
C ILE A 210 -9.10 -25.12 39.15
N GLU A 211 -10.18 -25.67 38.61
CA GLU A 211 -10.37 -25.80 37.16
C GLU A 211 -10.36 -24.42 36.46
N GLN A 212 -11.05 -23.44 37.03
CA GLN A 212 -11.08 -22.08 36.48
C GLN A 212 -9.68 -21.45 36.44
N ARG A 213 -8.87 -21.65 37.48
CA ARG A 213 -7.48 -21.17 37.54
C ARG A 213 -6.61 -21.83 36.47
N ASP A 214 -6.76 -23.14 36.27
CA ASP A 214 -5.99 -23.88 35.26
C ASP A 214 -6.31 -23.38 33.85
N TRP A 215 -7.59 -23.14 33.54
CA TRP A 215 -8.00 -22.59 32.23
C TRP A 215 -7.62 -21.13 32.04
N GLN A 216 -7.65 -20.31 33.08
CA GLN A 216 -7.11 -18.96 33.05
C GLN A 216 -5.61 -18.98 32.74
N GLY A 217 -4.85 -19.88 33.37
CA GLY A 217 -3.42 -20.07 33.08
C GLY A 217 -3.15 -20.48 31.64
N LYS A 218 -3.96 -21.38 31.07
CA LYS A 218 -3.87 -21.76 29.64
C LYS A 218 -4.17 -20.58 28.72
N LEU A 219 -5.21 -19.80 29.03
CA LEU A 219 -5.60 -18.63 28.27
C LEU A 219 -4.54 -17.53 28.29
N ASP A 220 -3.94 -17.28 29.46
CA ASP A 220 -2.84 -16.33 29.58
C ASP A 220 -1.60 -16.80 28.82
N THR A 221 -1.26 -18.10 28.93
CA THR A 221 -0.16 -18.72 28.18
C THR A 221 -0.35 -18.53 26.67
N ALA A 222 -1.52 -18.90 26.14
CA ALA A 222 -1.85 -18.74 24.72
C ALA A 222 -1.83 -17.27 24.27
N ARG A 223 -2.24 -16.32 25.12
CA ARG A 223 -2.13 -14.88 24.85
C ARG A 223 -0.67 -14.41 24.80
N THR A 224 0.17 -14.87 25.73
CA THR A 224 1.61 -14.58 25.71
C THR A 224 2.31 -15.17 24.49
N GLU A 225 1.98 -16.39 24.08
CA GLU A 225 2.49 -17.00 22.84
C GLU A 225 2.08 -16.19 21.63
N LEU A 226 0.80 -15.82 21.51
CA LEU A 226 0.31 -14.97 20.43
C LEU A 226 0.98 -13.59 20.40
N ALA A 227 1.27 -13.01 21.57
CA ALA A 227 1.95 -11.72 21.69
C ALA A 227 3.47 -11.81 21.41
N ALA A 228 4.08 -12.98 21.62
CA ALA A 228 5.49 -13.24 21.31
C ALA A 228 5.70 -13.48 19.81
N LEU A 229 4.67 -13.93 19.08
CA LEU A 229 4.73 -14.02 17.63
C LEU A 229 4.97 -12.61 17.05
N PRO A 230 5.98 -12.43 16.18
CA PRO A 230 6.23 -11.14 15.57
C PRO A 230 4.94 -10.67 14.88
N PRO A 231 4.65 -9.36 14.82
CA PRO A 231 3.48 -8.88 14.08
C PRO A 231 3.54 -9.46 12.67
N PRO A 232 2.39 -9.84 12.07
CA PRO A 232 2.37 -10.35 10.70
C PRO A 232 2.96 -9.28 9.79
N ARG A 233 4.25 -9.42 9.50
CA ARG A 233 4.89 -8.61 8.49
C ARG A 233 4.26 -9.12 7.21
N VAL A 234 3.51 -8.27 6.53
CA VAL A 234 3.01 -8.56 5.19
C VAL A 234 4.26 -8.70 4.32
N VAL A 235 4.80 -9.90 4.28
CA VAL A 235 5.89 -10.24 3.39
C VAL A 235 5.24 -10.23 2.03
N ASN A 236 5.50 -9.17 1.28
CA ASN A 236 5.15 -9.09 -0.13
C ASN A 236 5.83 -10.28 -0.82
N SER A 237 5.08 -11.35 -1.06
CA SER A 237 5.57 -12.59 -1.68
C SER A 237 6.32 -12.26 -2.97
N ASP A 238 5.81 -11.29 -3.73
CA ASP A 238 6.38 -10.79 -4.96
C ASP A 238 7.80 -10.26 -4.78
N ALA A 239 8.07 -9.53 -3.69
CA ALA A 239 9.39 -8.99 -3.43
C ALA A 239 10.40 -10.09 -3.11
N ARG A 240 9.99 -11.15 -2.38
CA ARG A 240 10.86 -12.32 -2.15
C ARG A 240 11.16 -13.05 -3.46
N THR A 241 10.12 -13.29 -4.26
CA THR A 241 10.26 -13.93 -5.58
C THR A 241 11.20 -13.14 -6.48
N LEU A 242 11.01 -11.81 -6.58
CA LEU A 242 11.86 -10.92 -7.37
C LEU A 242 13.31 -10.91 -6.86
N VAL A 243 13.53 -10.90 -5.55
CA VAL A 243 14.88 -11.04 -4.97
C VAL A 243 15.52 -12.35 -5.42
N SER A 244 14.80 -13.47 -5.40
CA SER A 244 15.33 -14.77 -5.88
C SER A 244 15.68 -14.74 -7.37
N PHE A 245 14.84 -14.11 -8.21
CA PHE A 245 15.14 -13.95 -9.63
C PHE A 245 16.34 -13.03 -9.87
N LEU A 246 16.44 -11.90 -9.16
CA LEU A 246 17.56 -10.98 -9.26
C LEU A 246 18.87 -11.63 -8.78
N ALA A 247 18.80 -12.44 -7.72
CA ALA A 247 19.94 -13.22 -7.24
C ALA A 247 20.41 -14.26 -8.28
N ALA A 248 19.49 -14.93 -8.97
CA ALA A 248 19.82 -15.85 -10.07
C ALA A 248 20.50 -15.14 -11.26
N LEU A 249 20.24 -13.84 -11.43
CA LEU A 249 20.90 -12.97 -12.41
C LEU A 249 22.23 -12.36 -11.89
N GLY A 250 22.65 -12.71 -10.67
CA GLY A 250 23.89 -12.20 -10.06
C GLY A 250 23.75 -10.89 -9.29
N TYR A 251 22.53 -10.37 -9.09
CA TYR A 251 22.29 -9.14 -8.32
C TYR A 251 21.84 -9.45 -6.89
N SER A 252 22.67 -9.07 -5.91
CA SER A 252 22.32 -9.18 -4.49
C SER A 252 21.48 -7.97 -4.05
N VAL A 253 20.16 -8.14 -3.99
CA VAL A 253 19.22 -7.09 -3.55
C VAL A 253 18.43 -7.59 -2.34
N THR A 254 18.17 -6.71 -1.37
CA THR A 254 17.36 -7.06 -0.19
C THR A 254 15.87 -6.97 -0.47
N VAL A 255 15.05 -7.75 0.24
CA VAL A 255 13.58 -7.70 0.13
C VAL A 255 13.03 -6.31 0.46
N ALA A 256 13.68 -5.58 1.37
CA ALA A 256 13.31 -4.21 1.70
C ALA A 256 13.48 -3.26 0.51
N GLN A 257 14.62 -3.33 -0.18
CA GLN A 257 14.88 -2.53 -1.38
C GLN A 257 13.89 -2.83 -2.51
N VAL A 258 13.59 -4.11 -2.75
CA VAL A 258 12.61 -4.50 -3.77
C VAL A 258 11.21 -4.00 -3.40
N ASN A 259 10.81 -4.09 -2.14
CA ASN A 259 9.53 -3.52 -1.69
C ASN A 259 9.44 -2.01 -1.92
N THR A 260 10.49 -1.26 -1.57
CA THR A 260 10.54 0.19 -1.84
C THR A 260 10.47 0.46 -3.35
N ALA A 261 11.19 -0.30 -4.17
CA ALA A 261 11.16 -0.17 -5.61
C ALA A 261 9.77 -0.47 -6.20
N LEU A 262 9.07 -1.49 -5.70
CA LEU A 262 7.69 -1.81 -6.11
C LEU A 262 6.70 -0.71 -5.70
N ALA A 263 6.86 -0.12 -4.52
CA ALA A 263 6.04 1.02 -4.09
C ALA A 263 6.27 2.24 -4.99
N LEU A 264 7.53 2.55 -5.31
CA LEU A 264 7.87 3.63 -6.25
C LEU A 264 7.35 3.36 -7.67
N LEU A 265 7.44 2.11 -8.14
CA LEU A 265 6.90 1.68 -9.43
C LEU A 265 5.39 1.95 -9.51
N SER A 266 4.65 1.64 -8.45
CA SER A 266 3.22 1.91 -8.36
C SER A 266 2.89 3.41 -8.43
N VAL A 267 3.61 4.25 -7.67
CA VAL A 267 3.41 5.71 -7.71
C VAL A 267 3.72 6.24 -9.12
N LEU A 268 4.82 5.78 -9.71
CA LEU A 268 5.25 6.22 -11.04
C LEU A 268 4.26 5.79 -12.13
N LEU A 269 3.63 4.61 -12.01
CA LEU A 269 2.54 4.19 -12.89
C LEU A 269 1.29 5.06 -12.77
N ILE A 270 0.94 5.49 -11.56
CA ILE A 270 -0.24 6.35 -11.36
C ILE A 270 0.00 7.73 -11.96
N GLU A 271 1.16 8.34 -11.67
CA GLU A 271 1.50 9.70 -12.12
C GLU A 271 1.81 9.76 -13.62
N LEU A 272 2.57 8.80 -14.15
CA LEU A 272 2.95 8.77 -15.56
C LEU A 272 1.97 8.01 -16.45
N GLY A 273 1.17 7.10 -15.90
CA GLY A 273 0.26 6.26 -16.69
C GLY A 273 -0.77 7.07 -17.47
N GLY A 274 -1.32 8.12 -16.85
CA GLY A 274 -2.27 9.02 -17.52
C GLY A 274 -1.64 9.78 -18.69
N SER A 275 -0.43 10.33 -18.50
CA SER A 275 0.27 11.08 -19.54
C SER A 275 0.73 10.18 -20.71
N VAL A 276 1.21 8.98 -20.41
CA VAL A 276 1.54 7.96 -21.43
C VAL A 276 0.31 7.56 -22.23
N SER A 277 -0.81 7.28 -21.56
CA SER A 277 -2.07 6.90 -22.22
C SER A 277 -2.56 8.00 -23.19
N LEU A 278 -2.45 9.26 -22.77
CA LEU A 278 -2.78 10.40 -23.63
C LEU A 278 -1.84 10.50 -24.83
N ALA A 279 -0.53 10.34 -24.63
CA ALA A 279 0.45 10.37 -25.72
C ALA A 279 0.24 9.23 -26.74
N VAL A 280 -0.10 8.03 -26.26
CA VAL A 280 -0.49 6.90 -27.10
C VAL A 280 -1.73 7.24 -27.92
N GLY A 281 -2.77 7.80 -27.27
CA GLY A 281 -3.98 8.27 -27.96
C GLY A 281 -3.68 9.27 -29.07
N MET A 282 -2.92 10.33 -28.77
CA MET A 282 -2.54 11.35 -29.75
C MET A 282 -1.76 10.77 -30.93
N ALA A 283 -0.80 9.86 -30.68
CA ALA A 283 -0.03 9.22 -31.74
C ALA A 283 -0.91 8.34 -32.65
N LEU A 284 -1.88 7.62 -32.07
CA LEU A 284 -2.83 6.82 -32.83
C LEU A 284 -3.81 7.67 -33.64
N SER A 285 -4.15 8.87 -33.18
CA SER A 285 -5.04 9.81 -33.87
C SER A 285 -4.40 10.57 -35.05
N LEU A 286 -3.08 10.47 -35.28
CA LEU A 286 -2.45 11.13 -36.43
C LEU A 286 -3.09 10.62 -37.75
N PRO A 287 -3.53 11.50 -38.66
CA PRO A 287 -4.11 11.08 -39.93
C PRO A 287 -3.11 10.25 -40.73
N GLU A 288 -3.56 9.13 -41.28
CA GLU A 288 -2.70 8.18 -42.01
C GLU A 288 -2.24 8.70 -43.38
N GLY A 289 -2.62 9.92 -43.76
CA GLY A 289 -2.39 10.46 -45.09
C GLY A 289 -1.60 11.77 -45.05
N ASP A 290 -0.27 11.68 -45.00
CA ASP A 290 0.61 12.47 -45.88
C ASP A 290 2.09 12.07 -45.87
N PHE A 291 2.44 10.85 -45.44
CA PHE A 291 3.84 10.38 -45.34
C PHE A 291 4.60 10.19 -46.66
N GLY A 292 4.02 10.63 -47.78
CA GLY A 292 4.58 10.40 -49.10
C GLY A 292 4.33 11.49 -50.13
N LYS A 293 3.65 12.60 -49.80
CA LYS A 293 3.69 13.75 -50.70
C LYS A 293 4.99 14.49 -50.41
N PRO A 294 6.00 14.44 -51.30
CA PRO A 294 7.07 15.41 -51.20
C PRO A 294 6.40 16.78 -51.15
N VAL A 295 6.75 17.57 -50.14
CA VAL A 295 6.43 19.00 -50.14
C VAL A 295 7.07 19.53 -51.42
N SER A 296 6.30 19.60 -52.50
CA SER A 296 6.70 20.35 -53.68
C SER A 296 6.99 21.74 -53.15
N GLN A 297 8.27 22.11 -53.14
CA GLN A 297 8.76 23.45 -52.82
C GLN A 297 8.34 24.44 -53.93
N GLU A 298 7.06 24.45 -54.29
CA GLU A 298 6.48 25.29 -55.32
C GLU A 298 5.68 26.42 -54.65
N SER A 299 6.35 27.10 -53.72
CA SER A 299 5.87 28.37 -53.14
C SER A 299 7.02 29.17 -52.53
N ALA A 300 8.14 29.25 -53.28
CA ALA A 300 9.21 30.21 -53.02
C ALA A 300 9.25 31.33 -54.07
N LYS A 301 8.14 31.60 -54.79
CA LYS A 301 8.13 32.64 -55.81
C LYS A 301 6.80 33.39 -55.91
N GLU A 302 6.35 34.01 -54.83
CA GLU A 302 5.53 35.23 -54.95
C GLU A 302 5.61 36.08 -53.68
N ALA A 303 6.77 36.69 -53.48
CA ALA A 303 6.87 37.93 -52.73
C ALA A 303 6.77 39.08 -53.73
N GLN A 304 5.58 39.68 -53.86
CA GLN A 304 5.48 41.07 -54.30
C GLN A 304 4.44 41.81 -53.47
N VAL A 305 4.99 42.64 -52.58
CA VAL A 305 4.36 43.70 -51.80
C VAL A 305 3.83 44.77 -52.77
N PRO A 306 2.73 45.47 -52.44
CA PRO A 306 2.91 46.91 -52.29
C PRO A 306 2.31 47.48 -51.00
N SER A 307 3.09 48.41 -50.48
CA SER A 307 2.85 49.34 -49.39
C SER A 307 1.69 50.30 -49.69
N SER A 308 0.81 50.53 -48.71
CA SER A 308 0.05 51.79 -48.60
C SER A 308 -0.45 52.04 -47.16
N SER A 309 0.35 52.81 -46.43
CA SER A 309 0.02 53.92 -45.51
C SER A 309 -1.39 54.14 -44.90
N ALA A 310 -1.35 54.37 -43.56
CA ALA A 310 -2.06 55.41 -42.76
C ALA A 310 -3.57 55.18 -42.46
N THR A 311 -4.18 55.43 -41.29
CA THR A 311 -3.86 55.96 -39.93
C THR A 311 -5.07 55.62 -39.00
N PRO A 312 -5.07 55.94 -37.68
CA PRO A 312 -5.87 55.27 -36.64
C PRO A 312 -7.13 56.04 -36.17
N LEU A 313 -8.09 55.34 -35.55
CA LEU A 313 -9.10 55.87 -34.60
C LEU A 313 -9.54 54.70 -33.69
N LEU A 314 -9.20 54.69 -32.39
CA LEU A 314 -9.96 55.24 -31.25
C LEU A 314 -11.29 54.52 -30.93
N SER A 315 -11.35 54.06 -29.66
CA SER A 315 -12.50 54.05 -28.75
C SER A 315 -13.26 52.73 -28.51
N GLN A 316 -13.56 52.53 -27.22
CA GLN A 316 -14.39 51.51 -26.54
C GLN A 316 -13.67 50.20 -26.19
N ALA A 317 -13.50 49.78 -24.92
CA ALA A 317 -14.26 50.10 -23.71
C ALA A 317 -13.37 50.04 -22.45
N ARG A 318 -13.39 51.14 -21.68
CA ARG A 318 -13.17 51.16 -20.23
C ARG A 318 -14.51 50.83 -19.56
N ASN A 319 -14.48 49.96 -18.55
CA ASN A 319 -15.03 50.21 -17.19
C ASN A 319 -15.23 48.88 -16.44
N ALA A 320 -14.32 48.58 -15.51
CA ALA A 320 -14.60 47.82 -14.29
C ALA A 320 -13.45 48.07 -13.31
N ASP A 321 -13.42 49.29 -12.75
CA ASP A 321 -12.62 49.65 -11.59
C ASP A 321 -13.28 49.05 -10.34
N GLY A 322 -12.70 47.97 -9.84
CA GLY A 322 -13.06 47.34 -8.56
C GLY A 322 -11.99 47.68 -7.52
N SER A 323 -12.26 48.71 -6.74
CA SER A 323 -11.53 49.17 -5.56
C SER A 323 -11.12 48.04 -4.61
N LEU A 324 -9.81 47.87 -4.39
CA LEU A 324 -9.25 47.23 -3.19
C LEU A 324 -8.00 48.02 -2.74
N LYS A 325 -8.25 49.12 -2.04
CA LYS A 325 -7.29 49.73 -1.12
C LYS A 325 -7.41 49.04 0.23
N GLY A 326 -6.27 48.64 0.78
CA GLY A 326 -6.11 48.33 2.19
C GLY A 326 -5.83 46.86 2.45
N LEU A 327 -4.55 46.54 2.63
CA LEU A 327 -3.98 45.76 3.73
C LEU A 327 -2.54 45.43 3.33
N GLN A 328 -1.66 46.41 3.54
CA GLN A 328 -0.22 46.20 3.53
C GLN A 328 0.18 45.93 4.99
N GLU A 329 -0.19 44.75 5.48
CA GLU A 329 0.35 44.19 6.72
C GLU A 329 1.61 43.42 6.33
N VAL A 330 2.75 43.88 6.84
CA VAL A 330 4.07 43.32 6.57
C VAL A 330 4.18 41.95 7.28
N GLU A 331 3.79 40.89 6.58
CA GLU A 331 4.00 39.51 7.02
C GLU A 331 5.45 39.09 6.73
N ARG A 332 6.29 39.15 7.76
CA ARG A 332 7.60 38.49 7.78
C ARG A 332 7.41 36.97 7.70
N GLN A 333 7.40 36.43 6.48
CA GLN A 333 7.48 34.99 6.26
C GLN A 333 8.90 34.49 6.55
N ALA A 334 9.08 33.94 7.75
CA ALA A 334 10.13 32.97 8.03
C ALA A 334 9.87 31.69 7.20
N PRO A 335 10.90 30.90 6.87
CA PRO A 335 10.75 29.70 6.05
C PRO A 335 9.82 28.71 6.75
N VAL A 336 8.67 28.43 6.13
CA VAL A 336 7.74 27.38 6.56
C VAL A 336 8.35 26.03 6.17
N THR A 337 9.22 25.51 7.03
CA THR A 337 9.50 24.06 7.03
C THR A 337 8.18 23.33 7.29
N PRO A 338 7.87 22.24 6.57
CA PRO A 338 6.66 21.46 6.82
C PRO A 338 6.65 21.05 8.29
N LEU A 339 5.63 21.54 9.02
CA LEU A 339 5.46 21.30 10.44
C LEU A 339 5.13 19.83 10.64
N LEU A 340 6.17 19.00 10.76
CA LEU A 340 6.03 17.65 11.29
C LEU A 340 5.19 17.70 12.56
N SER A 341 4.21 16.81 12.64
CA SER A 341 3.33 16.73 13.80
C SER A 341 4.18 16.56 15.06
N VAL A 342 3.72 17.10 16.20
CA VAL A 342 4.45 16.98 17.48
C VAL A 342 4.75 15.51 17.80
N ARG A 343 3.88 14.58 17.36
CA ARG A 343 4.07 13.13 17.46
C ARG A 343 5.32 12.66 16.70
N GLU A 344 5.49 13.05 15.44
CA GLU A 344 6.63 12.65 14.61
C GLU A 344 7.95 13.23 15.12
N ARG A 345 7.95 14.50 15.55
CA ARG A 345 9.16 15.13 16.12
C ARG A 345 9.60 14.44 17.42
N LEU A 346 8.64 14.11 18.29
CA LEU A 346 8.90 13.35 19.51
C LEU A 346 9.47 11.95 19.20
N LEU A 347 8.93 11.25 18.20
CA LEU A 347 9.44 9.95 17.79
C LEU A 347 10.85 10.01 17.21
N SER A 348 11.12 11.00 16.36
CA SER A 348 12.47 11.24 15.83
C SER A 348 13.49 11.50 16.94
N GLU A 349 13.13 12.31 17.93
CA GLU A 349 14.00 12.59 19.08
C GLU A 349 14.22 11.34 19.96
N VAL A 350 13.18 10.56 20.23
CA VAL A 350 13.27 9.29 20.97
C VAL A 350 14.15 8.27 20.24
N ASN A 351 14.07 8.19 18.91
CA ASN A 351 14.90 7.30 18.09
C ASN A 351 16.36 7.75 18.03
N THR A 352 16.60 9.06 18.02
CA THR A 352 17.96 9.63 18.02
C THR A 352 18.64 9.48 19.38
N ALA A 353 17.87 9.54 20.47
CA ALA A 353 18.34 9.31 21.83
C ALA A 353 18.60 7.81 22.07
N LYS A 354 19.81 7.34 21.77
CA LYS A 354 20.26 5.93 21.93
C LYS A 354 20.00 5.29 23.31
N GLY A 355 19.64 6.07 24.34
CA GLY A 355 19.30 5.60 25.70
C GLY A 355 17.89 5.97 26.18
N GLY A 356 17.03 6.50 25.30
CA GLY A 356 15.72 7.05 25.64
C GLY A 356 15.75 8.53 26.02
N LEU A 357 14.61 9.19 25.82
CA LEU A 357 14.41 10.59 26.15
C LEU A 357 13.94 10.71 27.61
N ARG A 358 14.78 11.32 28.46
CA ARG A 358 14.44 11.58 29.87
C ARG A 358 14.01 13.03 30.05
N SER A 359 12.74 13.25 30.37
CA SER A 359 12.20 14.59 30.63
C SER A 359 10.92 14.52 31.46
N THR A 360 10.50 15.65 32.04
CA THR A 360 9.13 15.81 32.54
C THR A 360 8.18 16.14 31.39
N TYR A 361 6.88 15.86 31.54
CA TYR A 361 5.88 16.24 30.53
C TYR A 361 5.78 17.75 30.34
N GLU A 362 6.04 18.53 31.39
CA GLU A 362 6.10 19.99 31.29
C GLU A 362 7.31 20.46 30.48
N GLY A 363 8.48 19.84 30.68
CA GLY A 363 9.69 20.13 29.89
C GLY A 363 9.51 19.79 28.40
N LEU A 364 8.89 18.64 28.11
CA LEU A 364 8.54 18.26 26.74
C LEU A 364 7.50 19.22 26.15
N GLY A 365 6.50 19.63 26.92
CA GLY A 365 5.50 20.60 26.50
C GLY A 365 6.12 21.92 26.04
N LYS A 366 7.02 22.48 26.88
CA LYS A 366 7.78 23.70 26.56
C LYS A 366 8.64 23.53 25.31
N ARG A 367 9.33 22.38 25.16
CA ARG A 367 10.18 22.07 24.00
C ARG A 367 9.38 21.99 22.69
N TYR A 368 8.18 21.44 22.72
CA TYR A 368 7.36 21.21 21.54
C TYR A 368 6.27 22.27 21.29
N GLY A 369 6.19 23.29 22.14
CA GLY A 369 5.18 24.35 22.03
C GLY A 369 3.75 23.86 22.28
N VAL A 370 3.57 22.88 23.18
CA VAL A 370 2.27 22.29 23.52
C VAL A 370 2.12 22.13 25.03
N THR A 371 0.88 22.00 25.52
CA THR A 371 0.63 21.83 26.95
C THR A 371 1.14 20.47 27.45
N ALA A 372 1.51 20.38 28.73
CA ALA A 372 1.96 19.14 29.37
C ALA A 372 0.91 18.02 29.24
N THR A 373 -0.37 18.37 29.37
CA THR A 373 -1.51 17.45 29.19
C THR A 373 -1.54 16.86 27.78
N ARG A 374 -1.30 17.69 26.75
CA ARG A 374 -1.29 17.24 25.35
C ARG A 374 -0.12 16.30 25.06
N ILE A 375 1.08 16.60 25.56
CA ILE A 375 2.21 15.65 25.49
C ILE A 375 1.88 14.35 26.22
N GLY A 376 1.28 14.42 27.41
CA GLY A 376 0.89 13.23 28.16
C GLY A 376 -0.15 12.37 27.42
N GLN A 377 -1.03 12.97 26.61
CA GLN A 377 -1.90 12.22 25.69
C GLN A 377 -1.10 11.56 24.57
N ILE A 378 -0.26 12.32 23.86
CA ILE A 378 0.56 11.80 22.75
C ILE A 378 1.45 10.64 23.21
N VAL A 379 2.08 10.75 24.37
CA VAL A 379 2.94 9.69 24.93
C VAL A 379 2.12 8.44 25.33
N ARG A 380 0.89 8.62 25.83
CA ARG A 380 -0.02 7.50 26.12
C ARG A 380 -0.50 6.82 24.84
N ASP A 381 -0.81 7.59 23.80
CA ASP A 381 -1.17 7.07 22.48
C ASP A 381 0.00 6.27 21.89
N LEU A 382 1.22 6.83 21.89
CA LEU A 382 2.42 6.12 21.41
C LEU A 382 2.74 4.85 22.20
N LYS A 383 2.44 4.83 23.51
CA LYS A 383 2.58 3.64 24.35
C LYS A 383 1.50 2.60 24.01
N ARG A 384 0.25 3.02 23.80
CA ARG A 384 -0.86 2.15 23.39
C ARG A 384 -0.58 1.51 22.03
N ASP A 385 -0.02 2.29 21.11
CA ASP A 385 0.35 1.85 19.76
C ASP A 385 1.61 0.94 19.76
N GLY A 386 2.23 0.71 20.92
CA GLY A 386 3.42 -0.12 21.04
C GLY A 386 4.70 0.49 20.46
N VAL A 387 4.70 1.79 20.14
CA VAL A 387 5.84 2.47 19.51
C VAL A 387 6.92 2.83 20.54
N VAL A 388 6.51 3.22 21.74
CA VAL A 388 7.44 3.59 22.83
C VAL A 388 7.09 2.87 24.13
N ARG A 389 8.10 2.60 24.97
CA ARG A 389 7.91 2.20 26.37
C ARG A 389 8.21 3.40 27.26
N VAL A 390 7.37 3.58 28.27
CA VAL A 390 7.45 4.73 29.17
C VAL A 390 7.71 4.22 30.59
N ARG A 391 8.81 4.68 31.20
CA ARG A 391 9.15 4.41 32.60
C ARG A 391 9.09 5.71 33.39
N SER A 392 8.18 5.78 34.36
CA SER A 392 8.06 6.92 35.27
C SER A 392 8.92 6.68 36.51
N SER A 393 9.65 7.70 36.95
CA SER A 393 10.46 7.69 38.18
C SER A 393 10.27 9.00 38.95
N ARG A 394 10.73 9.08 40.20
CA ARG A 394 10.77 10.34 40.97
C ARG A 394 11.59 11.44 40.27
N ASN A 395 12.52 11.05 39.40
CA ASN A 395 13.41 11.94 38.65
C ASN A 395 12.89 12.20 37.21
N GLY A 396 11.60 12.02 36.95
CA GLY A 396 10.96 12.26 35.65
C GLY A 396 10.63 11.00 34.86
N THR A 397 10.17 11.21 33.62
CA THR A 397 9.70 10.17 32.71
C THR A 397 10.79 9.84 31.68
N THR A 398 11.11 8.56 31.53
CA THR A 398 12.02 8.07 30.48
C THR A 398 11.20 7.39 29.39
N ILE A 399 11.27 7.90 28.17
CA ILE A 399 10.60 7.36 26.98
C ILE A 399 11.65 6.67 26.13
N VAL A 400 11.57 5.35 26.00
CA VAL A 400 12.48 4.56 25.16
C VAL A 400 11.71 4.00 23.97
N PRO A 401 12.34 3.84 22.79
CA PRO A 401 11.72 3.12 21.69
C PRO A 401 11.41 1.69 22.12
N ALA A 402 10.26 1.15 21.70
CA ALA A 402 9.98 -0.26 21.92
C ALA A 402 10.92 -1.08 21.01
N LEU A 403 11.87 -1.80 21.61
CA LEU A 403 12.77 -2.73 20.93
C LEU A 403 11.96 -3.63 19.98
N GLY A 404 12.18 -3.48 18.68
CA GLY A 404 11.50 -4.23 17.61
C GLY A 404 10.99 -3.37 16.45
N ILE A 405 10.79 -2.06 16.65
CA ILE A 405 10.38 -1.14 15.58
C ILE A 405 11.57 -0.23 15.23
N VAL A 406 12.53 -0.76 14.47
CA VAL A 406 13.42 0.10 13.69
C VAL A 406 12.57 0.62 12.53
N THR A 407 11.93 1.77 12.71
CA THR A 407 11.45 2.53 11.55
C THR A 407 12.70 2.92 10.75
N ALA A 408 12.91 2.26 9.62
CA ALA A 408 13.78 2.78 8.58
C ALA A 408 13.19 4.15 8.18
N VAL A 409 13.86 5.22 8.62
CA VAL A 409 13.64 6.57 8.10
C VAL A 409 14.36 6.68 6.77
#